data_AF-A0AAD7QRM8-F1
#
_entry.id   AF-A0AAD7QRM8-F1
#
_cell.length_a   1.000
_cell.length_b   1.000
_cell.length_c   1.000
_cell.angle_alpha   90.00
_cell.angle_beta   90.00
_cell.angle_gamma   90.00
#
_symmetry.space_group_name_H-M   'P 1'
#
loop_
_entity.id
_entity.type
_entity.pdbx_description
1 polymer ?
#
loop_
_entity_poly.entity_id
_entity_poly.type
_entity_poly.pdbx_seq_one_letter_code
_entity_poly.pdbx_strand_id
1 'polypeptide(L)'
;MTANTRPYSCTNKSVYWFGRCDRKSIENEAQDHSSKYFSDSPSLELEETTARRFASIRKSLHRLNCNCGGIKSVRRVFTTEAQARLAASTLLGHNYHLIDSAFVNDGEEFAMTIDQYKRLCNKSAIRSFKLYRCPLQLESSIATTGTRPLPVDPYFLGLWLGDGTVGRAEISSSDPEIGVWLESYVERLNRSMHKLHLTKVLNHKAGTRMANGYVTNIDAFRYRISCQAKWRGQYNHVLTGLRELGILNDKTDGIPCSYMTADEDTRLAVIAGLIDSDGTYRKSENGYRFVQTTKEHKKMVYDLKELSCSCGISVSGVGVEMRTSPFTGENYEAYVCHLGKGSIKFQKHLLLPRKKMNLEWRYVNHDTRTFTISEGQSGEYRAIKVSGGKFQLADRVVVCN
;
A
#
# COMPACT_ATOMS: atom_id res chain seq x y z
N MET A 1 8.17 14.33 10.99
CA MET A 1 7.66 14.94 9.73
C MET A 1 8.31 14.22 8.56
N THR A 2 7.72 14.23 7.38
CA THR A 2 8.34 13.78 6.11
C THR A 2 8.32 14.91 5.10
N ALA A 3 9.35 15.02 4.26
CA ALA A 3 9.37 15.98 3.16
C ALA A 3 8.95 15.31 1.83
N ASN A 4 8.15 16.00 1.01
CA ASN A 4 7.90 15.61 -0.38
C ASN A 4 8.67 16.54 -1.30
N THR A 5 9.71 16.01 -1.97
CA THR A 5 10.77 16.84 -2.58
C THR A 5 11.34 16.38 -3.94
N ARG A 6 10.70 15.44 -4.66
CA ARG A 6 11.20 14.93 -5.95
C ARG A 6 11.58 16.06 -6.93
N PRO A 7 12.51 15.85 -7.87
CA PRO A 7 12.67 16.77 -8.98
C PRO A 7 11.38 16.86 -9.80
N TYR A 8 10.66 17.98 -9.69
CA TYR A 8 9.27 18.09 -10.20
C TYR A 8 9.16 18.58 -11.64
N SER A 9 10.26 19.01 -12.25
CA SER A 9 10.28 19.60 -13.58
C SER A 9 11.61 19.34 -14.27
N CYS A 10 11.57 18.60 -15.37
CA CYS A 10 12.63 18.52 -16.36
C CYS A 10 12.10 19.12 -17.68
N THR A 11 12.04 20.45 -17.78
CA THR A 11 11.49 21.14 -18.97
C THR A 11 12.59 21.81 -19.78
N ASN A 12 12.65 21.52 -21.09
CA ASN A 12 13.47 22.12 -22.15
C ASN A 12 14.98 22.29 -21.92
N LYS A 13 15.51 22.00 -20.71
CA LYS A 13 16.91 22.04 -20.21
C LYS A 13 17.01 22.29 -18.70
N SER A 14 15.92 22.55 -17.99
CA SER A 14 15.95 22.90 -16.57
C SER A 14 15.53 21.76 -15.65
N VAL A 15 16.25 21.58 -14.53
CA VAL A 15 15.91 20.65 -13.45
C VAL A 15 15.69 21.45 -12.18
N TYR A 16 14.62 21.14 -11.45
CA TYR A 16 14.29 21.75 -10.17
C TYR A 16 14.20 20.68 -9.09
N TRP A 17 14.84 20.87 -7.93
CA TRP A 17 14.81 19.95 -6.80
C TRP A 17 14.94 20.67 -5.45
N PHE A 18 14.97 19.91 -4.35
CA PHE A 18 15.19 20.44 -3.01
C PHE A 18 16.46 19.86 -2.37
N GLY A 19 17.18 20.70 -1.62
CA GLY A 19 18.34 20.28 -0.84
C GLY A 19 18.33 20.90 0.55
N ARG A 20 19.03 20.29 1.51
CA ARG A 20 19.20 20.79 2.88
C ARG A 20 20.03 22.10 2.87
N CYS A 21 19.70 23.04 3.74
CA CYS A 21 20.54 24.21 4.02
C CYS A 21 21.75 23.80 4.86
N ASP A 22 22.90 24.45 4.66
CA ASP A 22 24.11 24.12 5.41
C ASP A 22 23.94 24.55 6.86
N ARG A 23 24.19 23.64 7.80
CA ARG A 23 24.11 23.94 9.24
C ARG A 23 25.46 24.55 9.63
N LYS A 24 25.47 25.69 10.35
CA LYS A 24 26.71 26.12 11.01
C LYS A 24 27.20 24.95 11.86
N SER A 25 28.43 24.50 11.61
CA SER A 25 29.16 23.56 12.45
C SER A 25 29.34 24.19 13.83
N ILE A 26 28.41 23.90 14.74
CA ILE A 26 28.73 23.82 16.15
C ILE A 26 29.03 22.34 16.35
N GLU A 27 30.32 22.02 16.42
CA GLU A 27 30.77 20.75 16.94
C GLU A 27 30.22 20.57 18.36
N ASN A 28 29.87 19.33 18.65
CA ASN A 28 29.47 18.76 19.94
C ASN A 28 27.95 18.61 20.23
N GLU A 29 27.61 17.35 20.48
CA GLU A 29 26.46 16.85 21.23
C GLU A 29 25.08 16.86 20.56
N ALA A 30 24.98 16.20 19.42
CA ALA A 30 23.82 15.36 19.15
C ALA A 30 24.30 14.15 18.35
N GLN A 31 24.48 13.02 19.03
CA GLN A 31 24.73 11.73 18.38
C GLN A 31 23.69 11.53 17.28
N ASP A 32 24.21 11.52 16.06
CA ASP A 32 23.53 11.19 14.83
C ASP A 32 23.06 9.74 14.89
N HIS A 33 21.86 9.53 15.43
CA HIS A 33 21.18 8.23 15.41
C HIS A 33 20.36 8.02 14.13
N SER A 34 20.54 8.86 13.10
CA SER A 34 19.82 8.72 11.82
C SER A 34 20.64 8.07 10.69
N SER A 35 21.94 7.90 10.86
CA SER A 35 22.85 7.38 9.81
C SER A 35 23.13 5.87 9.86
N LYS A 36 22.51 5.11 10.78
CA LYS A 36 22.89 3.69 11.01
C LYS A 36 22.22 2.62 10.13
N TYR A 37 21.42 2.97 9.13
CA TYR A 37 20.70 1.97 8.29
C TYR A 37 21.05 1.98 6.79
N PHE A 38 22.11 2.68 6.37
CA PHE A 38 22.58 2.63 4.98
C PHE A 38 24.11 2.59 4.94
N SER A 39 24.71 1.49 5.41
CA SER A 39 26.12 1.19 5.09
C SER A 39 26.33 -0.12 4.32
N ASP A 40 25.33 -0.99 4.21
CA ASP A 40 25.53 -2.31 3.60
C ASP A 40 24.68 -2.47 2.34
N SER A 41 25.13 -1.82 1.25
CA SER A 41 24.83 -2.26 -0.11
C SER A 41 26.06 -1.95 -0.96
N PRO A 42 26.52 -2.90 -1.80
CA PRO A 42 27.78 -2.77 -2.51
C PRO A 42 27.72 -1.50 -3.35
N SER A 43 28.55 -0.53 -3.00
CA SER A 43 28.83 0.61 -3.85
C SER A 43 29.34 0.05 -5.17
N LEU A 44 28.46 0.00 -6.17
CA LEU A 44 28.86 -0.10 -7.55
C LEU A 44 29.72 1.14 -7.79
N GLU A 45 31.04 0.96 -7.72
CA GLU A 45 32.02 1.98 -8.07
C GLU A 45 31.77 2.35 -9.54
N LEU A 46 30.97 3.39 -9.74
CA LEU A 46 30.80 4.00 -11.05
C LEU A 46 32.14 4.63 -11.44
N GLU A 47 32.56 4.38 -12.69
CA GLU A 47 33.79 4.94 -13.27
C GLU A 47 34.00 6.41 -12.87
N GLU A 48 35.23 6.75 -12.50
CA GLU A 48 35.69 8.09 -12.10
C GLU A 48 35.29 9.19 -13.13
N THR A 49 35.12 8.79 -14.39
CA THR A 49 34.62 9.61 -15.50
C THR A 49 33.23 10.18 -15.25
N THR A 50 32.32 9.41 -14.64
CA THR A 50 30.93 9.79 -14.38
C THR A 50 30.82 10.77 -13.22
N ALA A 51 31.61 10.58 -12.16
CA ALA A 51 31.67 11.50 -11.01
C ALA A 51 32.21 12.89 -11.37
N ARG A 52 33.12 12.97 -12.36
CA ARG A 52 33.65 14.24 -12.88
C ARG A 52 32.61 15.04 -13.66
N ARG A 53 31.62 14.40 -14.31
CA ARG A 53 30.57 15.08 -15.11
C ARG A 53 29.75 16.10 -14.29
N PHE A 54 29.56 15.85 -13.00
CA PHE A 54 28.76 16.73 -12.12
C PHE A 54 29.61 17.65 -11.23
N ALA A 55 30.94 17.67 -11.37
CA ALA A 55 31.84 18.47 -10.53
C ALA A 55 31.55 19.99 -10.62
N SER A 56 31.29 20.51 -11.82
CA SER A 56 30.92 21.91 -12.03
C SER A 56 29.61 22.26 -11.32
N ILE A 57 28.63 21.36 -11.37
CA ILE A 57 27.34 21.53 -10.69
C ILE A 57 27.54 21.61 -9.18
N ARG A 58 28.29 20.67 -8.61
CA ARG A 58 28.61 20.65 -7.17
C ARG A 58 29.25 21.96 -6.70
N LYS A 59 30.27 22.46 -7.43
CA LYS A 59 30.93 23.74 -7.11
C LYS A 59 29.97 24.93 -7.15
N SER A 60 28.99 24.91 -8.05
CA SER A 60 28.04 26.01 -8.21
C SER A 60 26.93 26.05 -7.14
N LEU A 61 26.72 24.97 -6.37
CA LEU A 61 25.69 24.91 -5.33
C LEU A 61 26.07 25.83 -4.18
N HIS A 62 25.61 27.09 -4.22
CA HIS A 62 25.75 28.03 -3.11
C HIS A 62 25.05 27.46 -1.87
N ARG A 63 25.86 27.00 -0.92
CA ARG A 63 25.41 26.57 0.40
C ARG A 63 25.36 27.80 1.30
N LEU A 64 24.16 28.34 1.48
CA LEU A 64 23.93 29.40 2.47
C LEU A 64 24.01 28.76 3.86
N ASN A 65 24.91 29.26 4.70
CA ASN A 65 24.95 28.91 6.12
C ASN A 65 23.62 29.35 6.76
N CYS A 66 22.78 28.38 7.11
CA CYS A 66 21.49 28.61 7.77
C CYS A 66 21.44 27.93 9.13
N ASN A 67 21.03 28.70 10.14
CA ASN A 67 20.73 28.13 11.46
C ASN A 67 19.33 27.50 11.53
N CYS A 68 18.57 27.51 10.42
CA CYS A 68 17.19 27.04 10.36
C CYS A 68 17.05 25.51 10.23
N GLY A 69 18.10 24.79 9.80
CA GLY A 69 18.02 23.35 9.50
C GLY A 69 17.01 22.98 8.40
N GLY A 70 16.58 23.97 7.62
CA GLY A 70 15.50 23.84 6.64
C GLY A 70 15.92 23.32 5.28
N ILE A 71 14.96 23.27 4.36
CA ILE A 71 15.14 22.82 2.98
C ILE A 71 15.04 24.03 2.04
N LYS A 72 15.95 24.12 1.05
CA LYS A 72 15.91 25.12 -0.02
C LYS A 72 15.58 24.47 -1.36
N SER A 73 14.89 25.23 -2.21
CA SER A 73 14.69 24.82 -3.60
C SER A 73 15.90 25.22 -4.46
N VAL A 74 16.30 24.33 -5.34
CA VAL A 74 17.42 24.48 -6.26
C VAL A 74 16.89 24.32 -7.68
N ARG A 75 17.10 25.33 -8.51
CA ARG A 75 16.83 25.28 -9.95
C ARG A 75 18.15 25.33 -10.70
N ARG A 76 18.34 24.44 -11.67
CA ARG A 76 19.48 24.48 -12.60
C ARG A 76 19.02 24.39 -14.03
N VAL A 77 19.76 25.08 -14.90
CA VAL A 77 19.61 25.02 -16.35
C VAL A 77 20.86 24.37 -16.91
N PHE A 78 20.67 23.35 -17.74
CA PHE A 78 21.71 22.57 -18.38
C PHE A 78 21.88 23.01 -19.84
N THR A 79 22.99 22.68 -20.47
CA THR A 79 23.23 23.07 -21.86
C THR A 79 22.35 22.30 -22.83
N THR A 80 22.04 21.04 -22.50
CA THR A 80 21.20 20.14 -23.31
C THR A 80 20.10 19.49 -22.48
N GLU A 81 19.01 19.09 -23.14
CA GLU A 81 17.92 18.37 -22.48
C GLU A 81 18.36 16.98 -21.99
N ALA A 82 19.22 16.30 -22.74
CA ALA A 82 19.78 15.01 -22.35
C ALA A 82 20.55 15.10 -21.02
N GLN A 83 21.33 16.17 -20.81
CA GLN A 83 22.00 16.41 -19.53
C GLN A 83 21.02 16.69 -18.39
N ALA A 84 19.96 17.46 -18.64
CA ALA A 84 18.91 17.71 -17.65
C ALA A 84 18.20 16.40 -17.24
N ARG A 85 17.86 15.54 -18.20
CA ARG A 85 17.23 14.23 -17.95
C ARG A 85 18.16 13.31 -17.16
N LEU A 86 19.45 13.26 -17.52
CA LEU A 86 20.46 12.47 -16.80
C LEU A 86 20.66 12.95 -15.36
N ALA A 87 20.69 14.26 -15.14
CA ALA A 87 20.79 14.81 -13.80
C ALA A 87 19.55 14.49 -12.96
N ALA A 88 18.35 14.62 -13.54
CA ALA A 88 17.10 14.29 -12.88
C ALA A 88 17.02 12.79 -12.51
N SER A 89 17.40 11.89 -13.42
CA SER A 89 17.41 10.45 -13.13
C SER A 89 18.46 10.07 -12.08
N THR A 90 19.63 10.72 -12.09
CA THR A 90 20.68 10.50 -11.08
C THR A 90 20.24 10.98 -9.70
N LEU A 91 19.58 12.14 -9.60
CA LEU A 91 18.99 12.65 -8.35
C LEU A 91 17.88 11.73 -7.81
N LEU A 92 17.09 11.11 -8.69
CA LEU A 92 16.03 10.17 -8.30
C LEU A 92 16.55 8.76 -7.96
N GLY A 93 17.80 8.46 -8.30
CA GLY A 93 18.43 7.17 -8.02
C GLY A 93 19.28 7.18 -6.75
N HIS A 94 20.00 6.08 -6.51
CA HIS A 94 20.89 5.92 -5.34
C HIS A 94 22.15 6.80 -5.39
N ASN A 95 22.42 7.46 -6.53
CA ASN A 95 23.64 8.22 -6.79
C ASN A 95 23.44 9.74 -6.73
N TYR A 96 22.40 10.22 -6.03
CA TYR A 96 22.09 11.65 -5.90
C TYR A 96 23.27 12.47 -5.35
N HIS A 97 24.10 11.87 -4.49
CA HIS A 97 25.26 12.49 -3.87
C HIS A 97 26.33 12.96 -4.88
N LEU A 98 26.33 12.39 -6.10
CA LEU A 98 27.19 12.84 -7.20
C LEU A 98 26.83 14.26 -7.68
N ILE A 99 25.57 14.68 -7.51
CA ILE A 99 25.05 15.98 -7.92
C ILE A 99 24.92 16.92 -6.72
N ASP A 100 24.24 16.47 -5.68
CA ASP A 100 24.01 17.23 -4.45
C ASP A 100 23.94 16.27 -3.25
N SER A 101 24.97 16.29 -2.41
CA SER A 101 24.99 15.48 -1.18
C SER A 101 23.91 15.87 -0.17
N ALA A 102 23.34 17.08 -0.30
CA ALA A 102 22.28 17.57 0.54
C ALA A 102 20.89 17.37 -0.09
N PHE A 103 20.78 16.65 -1.22
CA PHE A 103 19.50 16.34 -1.86
C PHE A 103 18.54 15.69 -0.86
N VAL A 104 17.29 16.15 -0.86
CA VAL A 104 16.24 15.60 0.00
C VAL A 104 15.36 14.66 -0.80
N ASN A 105 15.30 13.40 -0.35
CA ASN A 105 14.45 12.38 -0.96
C ASN A 105 12.99 12.57 -0.57
N ASP A 106 12.10 12.22 -1.50
CA ASP A 106 10.67 12.16 -1.19
C ASP A 106 10.39 11.06 -0.16
N GLY A 107 9.70 11.44 0.92
CA GLY A 107 9.43 10.57 2.06
C GLY A 107 10.52 10.57 3.13
N GLU A 108 11.62 11.31 2.95
CA GLU A 108 12.68 11.42 3.95
C GLU A 108 12.12 11.98 5.27
N GLU A 109 12.47 11.33 6.39
CA GLU A 109 11.99 11.68 7.72
C GLU A 109 12.83 12.78 8.38
N PHE A 110 12.13 13.73 9.01
CA PHE A 110 12.70 14.85 9.74
C PHE A 110 12.10 14.94 11.14
N ALA A 111 12.97 15.05 12.15
CA ALA A 111 12.60 15.50 13.48
C ALA A 111 12.90 17.00 13.59
N MET A 112 11.94 17.79 14.04
CA MET A 112 12.06 19.24 14.12
C MET A 112 11.10 19.79 15.17
N THR A 113 11.55 20.76 15.96
CA THR A 113 10.71 21.46 16.94
C THR A 113 9.76 22.45 16.25
N ILE A 114 8.66 22.82 16.90
CA ILE A 114 7.74 23.83 16.37
C ILE A 114 8.46 25.16 16.12
N ASP A 115 9.40 25.54 16.99
CA ASP A 115 10.18 26.76 16.83
C ASP A 115 11.13 26.70 15.63
N GLN A 116 11.76 25.56 15.36
CA GLN A 116 12.56 25.37 14.16
C GLN A 116 11.69 25.45 12.90
N TYR A 117 10.50 24.86 12.91
CA TYR A 117 9.54 24.95 11.81
C TYR A 117 9.11 26.41 11.55
N LYS A 118 8.83 27.19 12.60
CA LYS A 118 8.50 28.62 12.49
C LYS A 118 9.66 29.46 11.93
N ARG A 119 10.92 29.06 12.18
CA ARG A 119 12.14 29.74 11.72
C ARG A 119 12.64 29.32 10.33
N LEU A 120 11.91 28.47 9.60
CA LEU A 120 12.32 28.02 8.26
C LEU A 120 12.47 29.21 7.30
N CYS A 121 13.65 29.33 6.68
CA CYS A 121 13.96 30.43 5.76
C CYS A 121 13.18 30.39 4.44
N ASN A 122 12.68 29.21 4.04
CA ASN A 122 11.94 29.02 2.81
C ASN A 122 10.48 28.67 3.08
N LYS A 123 9.60 29.67 2.94
CA LYS A 123 8.14 29.48 3.13
C LYS A 123 7.52 28.54 2.09
N SER A 124 8.13 28.38 0.91
CA SER A 124 7.65 27.41 -0.09
C SER A 124 7.90 25.96 0.34
N ALA A 125 8.95 25.71 1.14
CA ALA A 125 9.26 24.38 1.67
C ALA A 125 8.27 23.92 2.76
N ILE A 126 7.59 24.85 3.44
CA ILE A 126 6.53 24.57 4.44
C ILE A 126 5.45 23.66 3.85
N ARG A 127 5.07 23.87 2.58
CA ARG A 127 4.05 23.06 1.89
C ARG A 127 4.52 21.63 1.60
N SER A 128 5.83 21.40 1.56
CA SER A 128 6.45 20.09 1.32
C SER A 128 6.54 19.25 2.59
N PHE A 129 6.56 19.87 3.77
CA PHE A 129 6.53 19.15 5.03
C PHE A 129 5.13 18.61 5.33
N LYS A 130 5.10 17.38 5.83
CA LYS A 130 3.89 16.67 6.24
C LYS A 130 4.16 15.95 7.57
N LEU A 131 3.14 15.78 8.40
CA LEU A 131 3.23 14.89 9.56
C LEU A 131 3.30 13.45 9.10
N TYR A 132 4.20 12.65 9.66
CA TYR A 132 4.31 11.24 9.33
C TYR A 132 3.34 10.42 10.18
N ARG A 133 2.66 9.46 9.57
CA ARG A 133 1.84 8.43 10.20
C ARG A 133 2.48 7.09 9.94
N CYS A 134 3.03 6.48 10.99
CA CYS A 134 3.56 5.13 10.84
C CYS A 134 2.38 4.20 10.50
N PRO A 135 2.54 3.26 9.56
CA PRO A 135 1.63 2.11 9.46
C PRO A 135 1.48 1.45 10.83
N LEU A 136 0.38 0.71 11.04
CA LEU A 136 0.29 -0.16 12.22
C LEU A 136 1.34 -1.27 12.02
N GLN A 137 2.54 -1.03 12.54
CA GLN A 137 3.44 -2.11 12.91
C GLN A 137 2.77 -2.76 14.11
N LEU A 138 1.95 -3.76 13.83
CA LEU A 138 1.77 -4.83 14.79
C LEU A 138 3.19 -5.37 14.97
N GLU A 139 3.84 -5.03 16.09
CA GLU A 139 4.94 -5.86 16.55
C GLU A 139 4.39 -7.27 16.48
N SER A 140 5.01 -8.10 15.66
CA SER A 140 4.83 -9.53 15.78
C SER A 140 5.19 -9.82 17.22
N SER A 141 4.18 -9.97 18.07
CA SER A 141 4.35 -10.15 19.50
C SER A 141 5.43 -11.21 19.64
N ILE A 142 6.59 -10.77 20.12
CA ILE A 142 7.80 -11.51 20.43
C ILE A 142 7.73 -12.95 19.92
N ALA A 143 8.50 -13.26 18.87
CA ALA A 143 8.80 -14.60 18.35
C ALA A 143 8.94 -15.69 19.45
N THR A 144 7.81 -16.12 19.99
CA THR A 144 7.65 -17.12 21.05
C THR A 144 6.32 -17.81 20.86
N THR A 145 6.18 -18.43 19.71
CA THR A 145 5.38 -19.64 19.40
C THR A 145 5.27 -19.70 17.87
N GLY A 146 5.67 -20.82 17.27
CA GLY A 146 5.90 -20.94 15.83
C GLY A 146 4.80 -20.33 14.98
N THR A 147 5.18 -19.64 13.89
CA THR A 147 4.28 -19.20 12.83
C THR A 147 3.48 -20.41 12.36
N ARG A 148 2.27 -20.59 12.93
CA ARG A 148 1.38 -21.65 12.50
C ARG A 148 1.01 -21.31 11.05
N PRO A 149 1.21 -22.23 10.10
CA PRO A 149 0.88 -21.98 8.71
C PRO A 149 -0.60 -21.58 8.62
N LEU A 150 -0.87 -20.54 7.84
CA LEU A 150 -2.25 -20.08 7.60
C LEU A 150 -3.04 -21.23 6.94
N PRO A 151 -4.28 -21.49 7.36
CA PRO A 151 -5.03 -22.65 6.87
C PRO A 151 -5.30 -22.64 5.36
N VAL A 152 -5.34 -21.46 4.74
CA VAL A 152 -5.50 -21.29 3.29
C VAL A 152 -4.59 -20.16 2.79
N ASP A 153 -4.30 -20.17 1.50
CA ASP A 153 -3.56 -19.08 0.86
C ASP A 153 -4.30 -17.73 1.05
N PRO A 154 -3.60 -16.64 1.43
CA PRO A 154 -4.24 -15.36 1.72
C PRO A 154 -4.95 -14.73 0.51
N TYR A 155 -4.39 -14.85 -0.69
CA TYR A 155 -5.05 -14.38 -1.90
C TYR A 155 -6.29 -15.22 -2.21
N PHE A 156 -6.18 -16.56 -2.07
CA PHE A 156 -7.34 -17.45 -2.21
C PHE A 156 -8.45 -17.10 -1.23
N LEU A 157 -8.13 -16.78 0.03
CA LEU A 157 -9.12 -16.37 1.03
C LEU A 157 -9.89 -15.13 0.57
N GLY A 158 -9.19 -14.09 0.13
CA GLY A 158 -9.84 -12.87 -0.36
C GLY A 158 -10.74 -13.14 -1.57
N LEU A 159 -10.25 -13.95 -2.52
CA LEU A 159 -11.01 -14.36 -3.70
C LEU A 159 -12.27 -15.17 -3.32
N TRP A 160 -12.14 -16.10 -2.36
CA TRP A 160 -13.24 -16.94 -1.90
C TRP A 160 -14.26 -16.17 -1.08
N LEU A 161 -13.86 -15.17 -0.30
CA LEU A 161 -14.79 -14.34 0.47
C LEU A 161 -15.75 -13.58 -0.46
N GLY A 162 -15.27 -13.04 -1.58
CA GLY A 162 -16.12 -12.43 -2.61
C GLY A 162 -16.87 -13.47 -3.44
N ASP A 163 -16.17 -14.14 -4.36
CA ASP A 163 -16.77 -14.96 -5.42
C ASP A 163 -16.92 -16.46 -5.07
N GLY A 164 -16.59 -16.84 -3.83
CA GLY A 164 -16.64 -18.23 -3.39
C GLY A 164 -18.05 -18.73 -3.11
N THR A 165 -18.29 -20.01 -3.39
CA THR A 165 -19.55 -20.67 -3.05
C THR A 165 -19.55 -21.09 -1.58
N VAL A 166 -20.60 -20.69 -0.86
CA VAL A 166 -20.81 -21.07 0.55
C VAL A 166 -20.81 -22.61 0.67
N GLY A 167 -19.99 -23.13 1.59
CA GLY A 167 -19.86 -24.57 1.87
C GLY A 167 -18.99 -25.38 0.91
N ARG A 168 -18.35 -24.75 -0.09
CA ARG A 168 -17.50 -25.44 -1.08
C ARG A 168 -16.21 -24.65 -1.34
N ALA A 169 -15.12 -25.37 -1.59
CA ALA A 169 -13.89 -24.77 -2.13
C ALA A 169 -14.05 -24.52 -3.64
N GLU A 170 -14.98 -23.63 -4.00
CA GLU A 170 -15.41 -23.35 -5.37
C GLU A 170 -15.48 -21.84 -5.59
N ILE A 171 -14.89 -21.35 -6.68
CA ILE A 171 -14.90 -19.94 -7.11
C ILE A 171 -15.71 -19.81 -8.39
N SER A 172 -16.56 -18.80 -8.49
CA SER A 172 -17.22 -18.42 -9.75
C SER A 172 -16.48 -17.25 -10.39
N SER A 173 -15.98 -17.38 -11.62
CA SER A 173 -15.31 -16.27 -12.30
C SER A 173 -15.44 -16.38 -13.82
N SER A 174 -15.54 -15.22 -14.48
CA SER A 174 -15.43 -15.06 -15.93
C SER A 174 -14.02 -14.69 -16.39
N ASP A 175 -13.11 -14.33 -15.47
CA ASP A 175 -11.76 -13.89 -15.81
C ASP A 175 -10.83 -15.12 -15.97
N PRO A 176 -10.16 -15.31 -17.13
CA PRO A 176 -9.31 -16.48 -17.37
C PRO A 176 -8.06 -16.51 -16.48
N GLU A 177 -7.54 -15.35 -16.07
CA GLU A 177 -6.37 -15.22 -15.19
C GLU A 177 -6.61 -15.89 -13.82
N ILE A 178 -7.85 -15.84 -13.32
CA ILE A 178 -8.25 -16.53 -12.08
C ILE A 178 -8.14 -18.05 -12.25
N GLY A 179 -8.58 -18.58 -13.40
CA GLY A 179 -8.48 -20.00 -13.72
C GLY A 179 -7.03 -20.49 -13.73
N VAL A 180 -6.15 -19.78 -14.45
CA VAL A 180 -4.72 -20.08 -14.52
C VAL A 180 -4.05 -20.03 -13.14
N TRP A 181 -4.40 -19.04 -12.33
CA TRP A 181 -3.86 -18.94 -10.97
C TRP A 181 -4.33 -20.08 -10.08
N LEU A 182 -5.60 -20.49 -10.17
CA LEU A 182 -6.15 -21.62 -9.41
C LEU A 182 -5.50 -22.95 -9.82
N GLU A 183 -5.20 -23.15 -11.11
CA GLU A 183 -4.45 -24.32 -11.60
C GLU A 183 -3.05 -24.36 -10.96
N SER A 184 -2.32 -23.25 -11.00
CA SER A 184 -1.03 -23.13 -10.35
C SER A 184 -1.12 -23.30 -8.83
N TYR A 185 -2.17 -22.79 -8.19
CA TYR A 185 -2.39 -22.94 -6.76
C TYR A 185 -2.57 -24.42 -6.37
N VAL A 186 -3.40 -25.16 -7.10
CA VAL A 186 -3.58 -26.60 -6.89
C VAL A 186 -2.29 -27.37 -7.13
N GLU A 187 -1.51 -27.01 -8.16
CA GLU A 187 -0.21 -27.63 -8.42
C GLU A 187 0.76 -27.41 -7.25
N ARG A 188 0.85 -26.17 -6.73
CA ARG A 188 1.69 -25.84 -5.56
C ARG A 188 1.30 -26.67 -4.34
N LEU A 189 0.00 -26.81 -4.08
CA LEU A 189 -0.50 -27.64 -2.98
C LEU A 189 -0.17 -29.12 -3.18
N ASN A 190 -0.24 -29.64 -4.40
CA ASN A 190 0.08 -31.05 -4.64
C ASN A 190 1.56 -31.40 -4.45
N ARG A 191 2.47 -30.42 -4.46
CA ARG A 191 3.90 -30.63 -4.13
C ARG A 191 4.11 -31.06 -2.68
N SER A 192 3.24 -30.63 -1.76
CA SER A 192 3.27 -31.04 -0.34
C SER A 192 2.44 -32.31 -0.07
N MET A 193 2.42 -33.25 -1.03
CA MET A 193 1.73 -34.55 -0.95
C MET A 193 0.19 -34.48 -0.91
N HIS A 194 -0.41 -33.39 -1.41
CA HIS A 194 -1.85 -33.33 -1.63
C HIS A 194 -2.24 -33.99 -2.97
N LYS A 195 -3.46 -34.55 -3.03
CA LYS A 195 -4.06 -35.11 -4.27
C LYS A 195 -5.31 -34.31 -4.66
N LEU A 196 -5.12 -33.00 -4.79
CA LEU A 196 -6.16 -32.07 -5.20
C LEU A 196 -6.25 -32.02 -6.72
N HIS A 197 -7.44 -31.77 -7.23
CA HIS A 197 -7.68 -31.49 -8.63
C HIS A 197 -8.59 -30.27 -8.74
N LEU A 198 -8.34 -29.47 -9.78
CA LEU A 198 -9.21 -28.38 -10.16
C LEU A 198 -10.20 -28.86 -11.22
N THR A 199 -11.49 -28.70 -10.97
CA THR A 199 -12.53 -28.95 -11.97
C THR A 199 -13.09 -27.62 -12.44
N LYS A 200 -12.96 -27.34 -13.74
CA LYS A 200 -13.55 -26.19 -14.42
C LYS A 200 -14.85 -26.61 -15.10
N VAL A 201 -15.96 -25.96 -14.75
CA VAL A 201 -17.28 -26.22 -15.34
C VAL A 201 -17.85 -24.90 -15.88
N LEU A 202 -18.35 -24.91 -17.10
CA LEU A 202 -19.09 -23.76 -17.65
C LEU A 202 -20.37 -23.57 -16.83
N ASN A 203 -20.52 -22.40 -16.21
CA ASN A 203 -21.67 -22.07 -15.37
C ASN A 203 -22.73 -21.31 -16.17
N HIS A 204 -22.31 -20.27 -16.87
CA HIS A 204 -23.16 -19.51 -17.79
C HIS A 204 -22.42 -19.28 -19.10
N LYS A 205 -23.07 -19.59 -20.22
CA LYS A 205 -22.52 -19.36 -21.55
C LYS A 205 -22.90 -17.96 -22.02
N ALA A 206 -22.00 -17.22 -22.65
CA ALA A 206 -22.30 -15.95 -23.30
C ALA A 206 -23.53 -16.09 -24.22
N GLY A 207 -24.43 -15.10 -24.16
CA GLY A 207 -25.73 -15.11 -24.84
C GLY A 207 -26.83 -15.84 -24.06
N THR A 208 -26.53 -16.48 -22.93
CA THR A 208 -27.58 -17.12 -22.11
C THR A 208 -28.42 -16.06 -21.44
N ARG A 209 -29.74 -16.13 -21.66
CA ARG A 209 -30.73 -15.32 -20.95
C ARG A 209 -31.00 -15.95 -19.59
N MET A 210 -30.71 -15.21 -18.54
CA MET A 210 -30.94 -15.63 -17.16
C MET A 210 -32.41 -15.44 -16.77
N ALA A 211 -32.84 -16.13 -15.71
CA ALA A 211 -34.20 -16.02 -15.15
C ALA A 211 -34.58 -14.58 -14.79
N ASN A 212 -33.59 -13.74 -14.55
CA ASN A 212 -33.73 -12.34 -14.18
C ASN A 212 -33.73 -11.38 -15.39
N GLY A 213 -33.81 -11.93 -16.62
CA GLY A 213 -33.94 -11.16 -17.87
C GLY A 213 -32.63 -10.68 -18.49
N TYR A 214 -31.52 -10.69 -17.74
CA TYR A 214 -30.20 -10.29 -18.25
C TYR A 214 -29.61 -11.35 -19.18
N VAL A 215 -28.84 -10.89 -20.15
CA VAL A 215 -28.06 -11.74 -21.06
C VAL A 215 -26.61 -11.67 -20.64
N THR A 216 -26.01 -12.83 -20.43
CA THR A 216 -24.59 -12.93 -20.09
C THR A 216 -23.73 -12.54 -21.29
N ASN A 217 -22.82 -11.60 -21.09
CA ASN A 217 -21.97 -11.10 -22.18
C ASN A 217 -20.70 -11.94 -22.39
N ILE A 218 -20.30 -12.70 -21.37
CA ILE A 218 -19.06 -13.46 -21.31
C ILE A 218 -19.35 -14.80 -20.64
N ASP A 219 -18.61 -15.84 -21.04
CA ASP A 219 -18.65 -17.15 -20.37
C ASP A 219 -18.19 -17.02 -18.91
N ALA A 220 -19.01 -17.50 -17.99
CA ALA A 220 -18.68 -17.60 -16.57
C ALA A 220 -18.43 -19.07 -16.22
N PHE A 221 -17.35 -19.33 -15.49
CA PHE A 221 -16.94 -20.67 -15.08
C PHE A 221 -17.02 -20.83 -13.57
N ARG A 222 -17.25 -22.06 -13.12
CA ARG A 222 -17.03 -22.48 -11.73
C ARG A 222 -15.78 -23.33 -11.66
N TYR A 223 -14.90 -22.97 -10.74
CA TYR A 223 -13.64 -23.65 -10.48
C TYR A 223 -13.73 -24.30 -9.10
N ARG A 224 -13.85 -25.63 -9.05
CA ARG A 224 -13.90 -26.39 -7.80
C ARG A 224 -12.57 -27.07 -7.54
N ILE A 225 -12.04 -26.86 -6.34
CA ILE A 225 -10.93 -27.64 -5.80
C ILE A 225 -11.53 -28.82 -5.03
N SER A 226 -11.20 -30.04 -5.45
CA SER A 226 -11.63 -31.27 -4.77
C SER A 226 -10.52 -32.31 -4.71
N CYS A 227 -10.74 -33.36 -3.93
CA CYS A 227 -9.81 -34.47 -3.78
C CYS A 227 -10.46 -35.75 -4.30
N GLN A 228 -9.72 -36.55 -5.07
CA GLN A 228 -10.30 -37.63 -5.89
C GLN A 228 -10.58 -38.95 -5.14
N ALA A 229 -10.19 -39.15 -3.88
CA ALA A 229 -10.52 -40.40 -3.16
C ALA A 229 -11.58 -40.26 -2.07
N LYS A 230 -12.53 -41.20 -2.11
CA LYS A 230 -13.58 -41.42 -1.11
C LYS A 230 -13.15 -42.35 0.05
N TRP A 231 -11.87 -42.77 0.15
CA TRP A 231 -11.42 -43.72 1.17
C TRP A 231 -10.19 -43.25 1.96
N ARG A 232 -10.25 -43.50 3.28
CA ARG A 232 -9.28 -43.34 4.37
C ARG A 232 -8.06 -42.44 4.09
N GLY A 233 -8.13 -41.20 4.56
CA GLY A 233 -6.95 -40.32 4.76
C GLY A 233 -6.72 -39.23 3.71
N GLN A 234 -7.51 -39.18 2.63
CA GLN A 234 -7.44 -38.08 1.66
C GLN A 234 -8.40 -36.95 2.05
N TYR A 235 -7.86 -35.74 2.24
CA TYR A 235 -8.59 -34.58 2.73
C TYR A 235 -8.37 -33.38 1.80
N ASN A 236 -9.44 -32.61 1.55
CA ASN A 236 -9.31 -31.35 0.83
C ASN A 236 -8.81 -30.28 1.81
N HIS A 237 -7.50 -30.05 1.83
CA HIS A 237 -6.87 -29.07 2.74
C HIS A 237 -7.49 -27.68 2.63
N VAL A 238 -7.86 -27.23 1.43
CA VAL A 238 -8.52 -25.93 1.24
C VAL A 238 -9.89 -25.90 1.94
N LEU A 239 -10.70 -26.93 1.73
CA LEU A 239 -12.02 -27.04 2.38
C LEU A 239 -11.90 -27.16 3.90
N THR A 240 -10.93 -27.93 4.38
CA THR A 240 -10.65 -28.08 5.81
C THR A 240 -10.16 -26.77 6.41
N GLY A 241 -9.27 -26.04 5.74
CA GLY A 241 -8.80 -24.74 6.18
C GLY A 241 -9.92 -23.71 6.27
N LEU A 242 -10.85 -23.67 5.31
CA LEU A 242 -12.06 -22.85 5.40
C LEU A 242 -12.93 -23.24 6.61
N ARG A 243 -13.00 -24.54 6.95
CA ARG A 243 -13.73 -25.03 8.13
C ARG A 243 -13.04 -24.63 9.44
N GLU A 244 -11.72 -24.74 9.50
CA GLU A 244 -10.92 -24.35 10.67
C GLU A 244 -11.02 -22.85 10.96
N LEU A 245 -11.17 -22.04 9.91
CA LEU A 245 -11.41 -20.61 10.03
C LEU A 245 -12.84 -20.24 10.45
N GLY A 246 -13.75 -21.22 10.56
CA GLY A 246 -15.15 -21.00 10.91
C GLY A 246 -16.01 -20.41 9.80
N ILE A 247 -15.44 -20.13 8.63
CA ILE A 247 -16.14 -19.44 7.52
C ILE A 247 -16.81 -20.39 6.51
N LEU A 248 -16.57 -21.69 6.64
CA LEU A 248 -17.20 -22.68 5.76
C LEU A 248 -18.69 -22.83 6.14
N ASN A 249 -19.55 -22.29 5.26
CA ASN A 249 -21.03 -22.19 5.37
C ASN A 249 -21.56 -20.85 5.89
N ASP A 250 -20.70 -20.00 6.43
CA ASP A 250 -21.07 -18.68 6.92
C ASP A 250 -19.95 -17.66 6.65
N LYS A 251 -20.24 -16.61 5.89
CA LYS A 251 -19.28 -15.53 5.60
C LYS A 251 -19.53 -14.25 6.42
N THR A 252 -20.49 -14.27 7.35
CA THR A 252 -20.94 -13.09 8.10
C THR A 252 -19.85 -12.54 9.04
N ASP A 253 -18.98 -13.42 9.54
CA ASP A 253 -17.85 -13.06 10.40
C ASP A 253 -16.71 -12.32 9.67
N GLY A 254 -16.80 -12.20 8.34
CA GLY A 254 -15.87 -11.40 7.54
C GLY A 254 -14.46 -12.01 7.45
N ILE A 255 -13.43 -11.18 7.63
CA ILE A 255 -12.03 -11.60 7.48
C ILE A 255 -11.54 -12.17 8.83
N PRO A 256 -11.05 -13.43 8.89
CA PRO A 256 -10.60 -14.02 10.13
C PRO A 256 -9.42 -13.26 10.77
N CYS A 257 -9.42 -13.18 12.10
CA CYS A 257 -8.43 -12.42 12.87
C CYS A 257 -6.97 -12.82 12.57
N SER A 258 -6.72 -14.11 12.32
CA SER A 258 -5.39 -14.63 11.93
C SER A 258 -4.83 -14.00 10.66
N TYR A 259 -5.67 -13.49 9.77
CA TYR A 259 -5.25 -12.72 8.59
C TYR A 259 -5.24 -11.22 8.89
N MET A 260 -6.14 -10.71 9.72
CA MET A 260 -6.17 -9.29 10.12
C MET A 260 -4.88 -8.84 10.82
N THR A 261 -4.26 -9.74 11.59
CA THR A 261 -3.03 -9.47 12.36
C THR A 261 -1.77 -10.07 11.75
N ALA A 262 -1.87 -10.68 10.56
CA ALA A 262 -0.72 -11.25 9.86
C ALA A 262 0.27 -10.17 9.38
N ASP A 263 1.41 -10.64 8.85
CA ASP A 263 2.39 -9.78 8.22
C ASP A 263 1.78 -8.96 7.06
N GLU A 264 2.42 -7.84 6.74
CA GLU A 264 1.89 -6.91 5.73
C GLU A 264 1.65 -7.58 4.37
N ASP A 265 2.51 -8.51 3.94
CA ASP A 265 2.36 -9.13 2.61
C ASP A 265 1.14 -10.04 2.54
N THR A 266 0.93 -10.85 3.58
CA THR A 266 -0.29 -11.66 3.76
C THR A 266 -1.54 -10.80 3.70
N ARG A 267 -1.56 -9.67 4.42
CA ARG A 267 -2.71 -8.76 4.45
C ARG A 267 -2.97 -8.14 3.08
N LEU A 268 -1.92 -7.71 2.38
CA LEU A 268 -2.02 -7.17 1.02
C LEU A 268 -2.53 -8.21 0.02
N ALA A 269 -2.19 -9.49 0.19
CA ALA A 269 -2.70 -10.58 -0.63
C ALA A 269 -4.21 -10.83 -0.41
N VAL A 270 -4.69 -10.79 0.84
CA VAL A 270 -6.15 -10.84 1.13
C VAL A 270 -6.88 -9.67 0.48
N ILE A 271 -6.33 -8.45 0.61
CA ILE A 271 -6.89 -7.24 -0.04
C ILE A 271 -6.98 -7.44 -1.55
N ALA A 272 -5.90 -7.94 -2.18
CA ALA A 272 -5.88 -8.17 -3.62
C ALA A 272 -6.95 -9.19 -4.06
N GLY A 273 -7.13 -10.30 -3.32
CA GLY A 273 -8.17 -11.29 -3.63
C GLY A 273 -9.59 -10.73 -3.53
N LEU A 274 -9.87 -9.90 -2.52
CA LEU A 274 -11.14 -9.18 -2.38
C LEU A 274 -11.35 -8.16 -3.50
N ILE A 275 -10.28 -7.48 -3.92
CA ILE A 275 -10.34 -6.54 -5.03
C ILE A 275 -10.53 -7.25 -6.36
N ASP A 276 -9.91 -8.41 -6.59
CA ASP A 276 -10.04 -9.20 -7.83
C ASP A 276 -11.38 -9.92 -7.96
N SER A 277 -12.06 -10.24 -6.85
CA SER A 277 -13.46 -10.66 -6.84
C SER A 277 -14.42 -9.46 -6.99
N ASP A 278 -14.83 -8.88 -5.86
CA ASP A 278 -15.91 -7.88 -5.79
C ASP A 278 -15.44 -6.42 -5.94
N GLY A 279 -14.13 -6.18 -5.98
CA GLY A 279 -13.59 -4.83 -6.16
C GLY A 279 -13.80 -4.26 -7.57
N THR A 280 -13.99 -2.95 -7.65
CA THR A 280 -14.05 -2.20 -8.90
C THR A 280 -12.95 -1.14 -8.94
N TYR A 281 -12.06 -1.20 -9.91
CA TYR A 281 -11.09 -0.14 -10.17
C TYR A 281 -11.75 1.04 -10.91
N ARG A 282 -11.71 2.22 -10.30
CA ARG A 282 -12.24 3.48 -10.83
C ARG A 282 -11.12 4.30 -11.45
N LYS A 283 -11.01 4.24 -12.79
CA LYS A 283 -9.97 4.97 -13.56
C LYS A 283 -9.97 6.48 -13.31
N SER A 284 -11.15 7.11 -13.17
CA SER A 284 -11.28 8.55 -12.92
C SER A 284 -10.69 9.00 -11.57
N GLU A 285 -10.73 8.10 -10.58
CA GLU A 285 -10.28 8.36 -9.21
C GLU A 285 -8.87 7.78 -8.94
N ASN A 286 -8.35 6.98 -9.88
CA ASN A 286 -7.16 6.14 -9.70
C ASN A 286 -7.19 5.37 -8.37
N GLY A 287 -8.33 4.75 -8.08
CA GLY A 287 -8.62 4.09 -6.81
C GLY A 287 -9.62 2.95 -6.98
N TYR A 288 -9.94 2.29 -5.89
CA TYR A 288 -10.82 1.13 -5.87
C TYR A 288 -12.07 1.44 -5.07
N ARG A 289 -13.18 0.88 -5.53
CA ARG A 289 -14.43 0.84 -4.80
C ARG A 289 -14.74 -0.61 -4.48
N PHE A 290 -15.10 -0.87 -3.22
CA PHE A 290 -15.54 -2.18 -2.76
C PHE A 290 -16.95 -2.05 -2.16
N VAL A 291 -17.84 -2.98 -2.49
CA VAL A 291 -19.23 -2.97 -2.05
C VAL A 291 -19.74 -4.35 -1.71
N GLN A 292 -20.54 -4.42 -0.65
CA GLN A 292 -21.40 -5.55 -0.34
C GLN A 292 -22.85 -5.07 -0.18
N THR A 293 -23.80 -5.83 -0.70
CA THR A 293 -25.22 -5.44 -0.80
C THR A 293 -26.13 -6.11 0.21
N THR A 294 -25.57 -6.86 1.15
CA THR A 294 -26.31 -7.56 2.21
C THR A 294 -25.84 -7.08 3.58
N LYS A 295 -26.76 -7.04 4.54
CA LYS A 295 -26.45 -6.65 5.93
C LYS A 295 -25.52 -7.66 6.59
N GLU A 296 -25.66 -8.92 6.20
CA GLU A 296 -24.88 -10.09 6.62
C GLU A 296 -23.41 -9.95 6.22
N HIS A 297 -23.10 -9.37 5.05
CA HIS A 297 -21.72 -9.23 4.57
C HIS A 297 -21.11 -7.84 4.82
N LYS A 298 -21.82 -6.93 5.50
CA LYS A 298 -21.29 -5.58 5.77
C LYS A 298 -19.97 -5.62 6.54
N LYS A 299 -19.80 -6.61 7.43
CA LYS A 299 -18.59 -6.77 8.24
C LYS A 299 -17.34 -6.87 7.36
N MET A 300 -17.44 -7.52 6.20
CA MET A 300 -16.34 -7.62 5.23
C MET A 300 -15.86 -6.26 4.73
N VAL A 301 -16.76 -5.27 4.59
CA VAL A 301 -16.40 -3.89 4.19
C VAL A 301 -15.65 -3.16 5.32
N TYR A 302 -16.07 -3.37 6.57
CA TYR A 302 -15.39 -2.83 7.75
C TYR A 302 -14.02 -3.47 7.96
N ASP A 303 -13.94 -4.80 7.85
CA ASP A 303 -12.69 -5.55 7.97
C ASP A 303 -11.72 -5.17 6.85
N LEU A 304 -12.18 -5.08 5.59
CA LEU A 304 -11.35 -4.61 4.48
C LEU A 304 -10.81 -3.20 4.75
N LYS A 305 -11.64 -2.30 5.29
CA LYS A 305 -11.21 -0.95 5.66
C LYS A 305 -10.11 -1.01 6.73
N GLU A 306 -10.32 -1.77 7.80
CA GLU A 306 -9.36 -1.90 8.89
C GLU A 306 -8.04 -2.53 8.41
N LEU A 307 -8.11 -3.65 7.68
CA LEU A 307 -6.98 -4.35 7.06
C LEU A 307 -6.20 -3.46 6.10
N SER A 308 -6.90 -2.67 5.29
CA SER A 308 -6.28 -1.71 4.37
C SER A 308 -5.61 -0.58 5.16
N CYS A 309 -6.28 -0.06 6.19
CA CYS A 309 -5.72 0.98 7.03
C CYS A 309 -4.46 0.48 7.76
N SER A 310 -4.44 -0.75 8.25
CA SER A 310 -3.26 -1.32 8.92
C SER A 310 -2.06 -1.44 7.97
N CYS A 311 -2.29 -1.63 6.68
CA CYS A 311 -1.26 -1.63 5.62
C CYS A 311 -0.89 -0.21 5.11
N GLY A 312 -1.38 0.87 5.72
CA GLY A 312 -1.10 2.24 5.29
C GLY A 312 -1.89 2.70 4.04
N ILE A 313 -2.96 1.99 3.68
CA ILE A 313 -3.84 2.36 2.56
C ILE A 313 -4.91 3.32 3.09
N SER A 314 -5.12 4.42 2.38
CA SER A 314 -6.16 5.39 2.67
C SER A 314 -7.51 4.83 2.23
N VAL A 315 -8.42 4.69 3.18
CA VAL A 315 -9.79 4.24 2.93
C VAL A 315 -10.77 5.29 3.41
N SER A 316 -11.87 5.51 2.67
CA SER A 316 -12.98 6.35 3.11
C SER A 316 -13.64 5.79 4.39
N GLY A 317 -14.56 6.56 4.97
CA GLY A 317 -15.58 5.97 5.84
C GLY A 317 -16.38 4.89 5.10
N VAL A 318 -17.01 3.97 5.85
CA VAL A 318 -17.98 3.04 5.26
C VAL A 318 -19.27 3.82 5.07
N GLY A 319 -19.65 4.03 3.82
CA GLY A 319 -20.93 4.64 3.45
C GLY A 319 -22.03 3.58 3.37
N VAL A 320 -23.28 4.03 3.51
CA VAL A 320 -24.47 3.22 3.22
C VAL A 320 -25.22 3.90 2.09
N GLU A 321 -25.34 3.23 0.95
CA GLU A 321 -26.11 3.67 -0.21
C GLU A 321 -27.43 2.90 -0.24
N MET A 322 -28.57 3.61 -0.30
CA MET A 322 -29.85 2.98 -0.58
C MET A 322 -29.95 2.68 -2.07
N ARG A 323 -30.23 1.43 -2.43
CA ARG A 323 -30.37 0.98 -3.81
C ARG A 323 -31.70 0.27 -4.00
N THR A 324 -32.26 0.37 -5.19
CA THR A 324 -33.46 -0.36 -5.55
C THR A 324 -33.07 -1.57 -6.38
N SER A 325 -33.56 -2.75 -6.00
CA SER A 325 -33.37 -3.98 -6.75
C SER A 325 -34.09 -3.85 -8.09
N PRO A 326 -33.38 -3.99 -9.24
CA PRO A 326 -34.05 -3.98 -10.53
C PRO A 326 -34.97 -5.19 -10.72
N PHE A 327 -34.89 -6.20 -9.82
CA PHE A 327 -35.65 -7.44 -9.90
C PHE A 327 -36.91 -7.43 -9.06
N THR A 328 -36.79 -7.06 -7.78
CA THR A 328 -37.90 -7.09 -6.83
C THR A 328 -38.56 -5.72 -6.67
N GLY A 329 -37.91 -4.64 -7.14
CA GLY A 329 -38.32 -3.27 -6.85
C GLY A 329 -38.11 -2.85 -5.40
N GLU A 330 -37.60 -3.74 -4.55
CA GLU A 330 -37.37 -3.48 -3.13
C GLU A 330 -36.08 -2.69 -2.91
N ASN A 331 -36.10 -1.83 -1.90
CA ASN A 331 -34.92 -1.09 -1.48
C ASN A 331 -34.05 -1.94 -0.56
N TYR A 332 -32.74 -1.90 -0.79
CA TYR A 332 -31.73 -2.57 0.03
C TYR A 332 -30.56 -1.63 0.32
N GLU A 333 -29.86 -1.91 1.41
CA GLU A 333 -28.66 -1.18 1.81
C GLU A 333 -27.41 -1.78 1.14
N ALA A 334 -26.60 -0.93 0.51
CA ALA A 334 -25.29 -1.28 0.04
C ALA A 334 -24.20 -0.58 0.87
N TYR A 335 -23.28 -1.37 1.41
CA TYR A 335 -22.17 -0.89 2.23
C TYR A 335 -20.95 -0.68 1.33
N VAL A 336 -20.38 0.53 1.35
CA VAL A 336 -19.35 0.94 0.41
C VAL A 336 -18.13 1.53 1.10
N CYS A 337 -16.93 1.16 0.64
CA CYS A 337 -15.72 1.89 0.93
C CYS A 337 -14.88 2.13 -0.32
N HIS A 338 -14.07 3.19 -0.29
CA HIS A 338 -13.17 3.56 -1.38
C HIS A 338 -11.74 3.48 -0.88
N LEU A 339 -10.92 2.63 -1.51
CA LEU A 339 -9.49 2.54 -1.28
C LEU A 339 -8.80 3.45 -2.30
N GLY A 340 -8.11 4.47 -1.83
CA GLY A 340 -7.36 5.36 -2.70
C GLY A 340 -5.89 4.98 -2.76
N LYS A 341 -5.07 5.98 -3.02
CA LYS A 341 -4.03 6.39 -2.10
C LYS A 341 -3.45 5.27 -1.19
N GLY A 342 -2.34 4.66 -1.62
CA GLY A 342 -1.65 3.56 -0.91
C GLY A 342 -1.89 2.19 -1.53
N SER A 343 -2.93 2.08 -2.38
CA SER A 343 -3.28 0.86 -3.12
C SER A 343 -2.18 0.32 -4.05
N ILE A 344 -1.07 1.04 -4.22
CA ILE A 344 0.11 0.54 -4.95
C ILE A 344 0.69 -0.72 -4.30
N LYS A 345 0.57 -0.83 -2.97
CA LYS A 345 1.19 -1.90 -2.19
C LYS A 345 0.69 -3.30 -2.56
N PHE A 346 -0.60 -3.43 -2.91
CA PHE A 346 -1.17 -4.73 -3.29
C PHE A 346 -1.15 -5.01 -4.81
N GLN A 347 -0.61 -4.10 -5.64
CA GLN A 347 -0.62 -4.27 -7.11
C GLN A 347 0.15 -5.51 -7.59
N LYS A 348 1.19 -5.92 -6.85
CA LYS A 348 1.95 -7.14 -7.14
C LYS A 348 1.13 -8.43 -6.97
N HIS A 349 0.08 -8.37 -6.14
CA HIS A 349 -0.81 -9.50 -5.86
C HIS A 349 -2.04 -9.52 -6.77
N LEU A 350 -2.37 -8.42 -7.45
CA LEU A 350 -3.47 -8.39 -8.41
C LEU A 350 -3.15 -9.19 -9.67
N LEU A 351 -4.09 -10.05 -10.04
CA LEU A 351 -4.05 -10.86 -11.24
C LEU A 351 -4.69 -10.12 -12.41
N LEU A 352 -5.82 -9.45 -12.18
CA LEU A 352 -6.64 -8.92 -13.26
C LEU A 352 -6.05 -7.63 -13.84
N PRO A 353 -5.59 -7.61 -15.12
CA PRO A 353 -4.98 -6.42 -15.71
C PRO A 353 -5.92 -5.21 -15.70
N ARG A 354 -7.22 -5.44 -15.92
CA ARG A 354 -8.27 -4.41 -15.88
C ARG A 354 -8.44 -3.75 -14.50
N LYS A 355 -8.02 -4.43 -13.43
CA LYS A 355 -8.05 -3.91 -12.06
C LYS A 355 -6.70 -3.35 -11.62
N LYS A 356 -5.65 -3.38 -12.43
CA LYS A 356 -4.38 -2.74 -12.08
C LYS A 356 -4.47 -1.21 -12.20
N MET A 357 -3.90 -0.56 -11.20
CA MET A 357 -3.86 0.90 -11.08
C MET A 357 -2.88 1.50 -12.09
N ASN A 358 -3.15 2.74 -12.54
CA ASN A 358 -2.17 3.48 -13.33
C ASN A 358 -1.11 4.11 -12.40
N LEU A 359 0.14 3.67 -12.53
CA LEU A 359 1.26 4.10 -11.68
C LEU A 359 1.89 5.43 -12.13
N GLU A 360 1.58 5.92 -13.33
CA GLU A 360 2.12 7.18 -13.86
C GLU A 360 1.45 8.41 -13.24
N TRP A 361 0.29 8.24 -12.59
CA TRP A 361 -0.44 9.32 -11.94
C TRP A 361 0.25 9.72 -10.62
N ARG A 362 0.46 11.04 -10.43
CA ARG A 362 1.24 11.65 -9.33
C ARG A 362 0.92 11.01 -7.97
N TYR A 363 1.95 10.40 -7.40
CA TYR A 363 1.95 9.83 -6.06
C TYR A 363 1.82 10.93 -4.99
N VAL A 364 0.99 10.68 -3.98
CA VAL A 364 0.98 11.42 -2.72
C VAL A 364 1.33 10.39 -1.65
N ASN A 365 2.30 10.65 -0.78
CA ASN A 365 2.62 9.70 0.30
C ASN A 365 1.50 9.71 1.37
N HIS A 366 0.88 8.56 1.67
CA HIS A 366 -0.28 8.43 2.59
C HIS A 366 0.04 8.21 4.03
N ASP A 367 1.30 7.94 4.31
CA ASP A 367 1.83 8.04 5.64
C ASP A 367 2.08 9.50 5.99
N THR A 368 1.54 10.46 5.23
CA THR A 368 1.80 11.87 5.42
C THR A 368 0.51 12.72 5.51
N ARG A 369 0.47 13.70 6.41
CA ARG A 369 -0.68 14.63 6.57
C ARG A 369 -0.23 16.07 6.52
N THR A 370 -1.01 16.89 5.81
CA THR A 370 -0.96 18.34 5.98
C THR A 370 -1.36 18.69 7.41
N PHE A 371 -0.76 19.74 7.96
CA PHE A 371 -1.07 20.23 9.29
C PHE A 371 -1.04 21.75 9.31
N THR A 372 -1.75 22.33 10.27
CA THR A 372 -1.72 23.74 10.62
C THR A 372 -1.30 23.85 12.09
N ILE A 373 -0.63 24.93 12.45
CA ILE A 373 -0.23 25.21 13.83
C ILE A 373 -1.02 26.42 14.31
N SER A 374 -1.67 26.26 15.45
CA SER A 374 -2.35 27.32 16.19
C SER A 374 -1.83 27.36 17.63
N GLU A 375 -1.93 28.51 18.28
CA GLU A 375 -1.61 28.61 19.71
C GLU A 375 -2.68 27.89 20.53
N GLY A 376 -2.23 27.09 21.52
CA GLY A 376 -3.11 26.39 22.45
C GLY A 376 -3.55 27.31 23.59
N GLN A 377 -4.65 26.96 24.27
CA GLN A 377 -5.09 27.65 25.47
C GLN A 377 -4.11 27.40 26.62
N SER A 378 -3.87 28.39 27.49
CA SER A 378 -3.06 28.17 28.70
C SER A 378 -3.76 27.16 29.61
N GLY A 379 -3.04 26.16 30.11
CA GLY A 379 -3.63 25.07 30.88
C GLY A 379 -2.62 24.02 31.32
N GLU A 380 -3.11 22.95 31.95
CA GLU A 380 -2.30 21.81 32.36
C GLU A 380 -2.09 20.86 31.17
N TYR A 381 -0.84 20.47 30.94
CA TYR A 381 -0.45 19.55 29.85
C TYR A 381 0.18 18.30 30.44
N ARG A 382 -0.16 17.14 29.85
CA ARG A 382 0.46 15.85 30.20
C ARG A 382 1.46 15.46 29.13
N ALA A 383 2.65 15.06 29.54
CA ALA A 383 3.70 14.55 28.67
C ALA A 383 4.02 13.11 29.02
N ILE A 384 4.40 12.33 28.01
CA ILE A 384 4.84 10.94 28.16
C ILE A 384 6.24 10.87 27.56
N LYS A 385 7.19 10.29 28.29
CA LYS A 385 8.55 10.05 27.82
C LYS A 385 8.75 8.56 27.60
N VAL A 386 9.09 8.17 26.38
CA VAL A 386 9.43 6.78 26.03
C VAL A 386 10.92 6.65 25.75
N SER A 387 11.51 5.48 26.05
CA SER A 387 12.96 5.22 25.89
C SER A 387 13.44 5.33 24.44
N GLY A 388 12.59 4.97 23.47
CA GLY A 388 12.89 5.05 22.03
C GLY A 388 12.78 6.46 21.43
N GLY A 389 12.40 7.49 22.21
CA GLY A 389 12.34 8.89 21.75
C GLY A 389 11.20 9.25 20.80
N LYS A 390 10.52 8.26 20.21
CA LYS A 390 9.36 8.43 19.32
C LYS A 390 8.25 7.46 19.75
N PHE A 391 6.99 7.89 19.63
CA PHE A 391 5.82 7.05 19.85
C PHE A 391 4.68 7.42 18.90
N GLN A 392 3.72 6.52 18.76
CA GLN A 392 2.57 6.67 17.87
C GLN A 392 1.32 7.06 18.67
N LEU A 393 0.61 8.08 18.21
CA LEU A 393 -0.72 8.45 18.74
C LEU A 393 -1.81 7.54 18.19
N ALA A 394 -3.00 7.53 18.80
CA ALA A 394 -4.14 6.71 18.37
C ALA A 394 -4.55 6.95 16.90
N ASP A 395 -4.33 8.15 16.35
CA ASP A 395 -4.60 8.48 14.95
C ASP A 395 -3.44 8.10 13.98
N ARG A 396 -2.45 7.38 14.52
CA ARG A 396 -1.23 6.87 13.88
C ARG A 396 -0.12 7.88 13.64
N VAL A 397 -0.28 9.15 14.03
CA VAL A 397 0.78 10.16 13.88
C VAL A 397 1.96 9.82 14.78
N VAL A 398 3.16 9.87 14.21
CA VAL A 398 4.42 9.69 14.95
C VAL A 398 4.82 11.02 15.56
N VAL A 399 4.94 11.02 16.88
CA VAL A 399 5.42 12.15 17.68
C VAL A 399 6.71 11.77 18.40
N CYS A 400 7.49 12.77 18.79
CA CYS A 400 8.65 12.61 19.64
C CYS A 400 8.32 12.98 21.08
N ASN A 401 9.17 12.56 22.02
CA ASN A 401 9.16 13.01 23.42
C ASN A 401 9.14 14.54 23.54
#